data_AF-A0A526QAX5-F1
#
_entry.id   AF-A0A526QAX5-F1
#
_cell.length_a   1.000
_cell.length_b   1.000
_cell.length_c   1.000
_cell.angle_alpha   90.00
_cell.angle_beta   90.00
_cell.angle_gamma   90.00
#
_symmetry.space_group_name_H-M   'P 1'
#
loop_
_entity.id
_entity.type
_entity.pdbx_description
1 polymer ?
#
loop_
_entity_poly.entity_id
_entity_poly.type
_entity_poly.pdbx_seq_one_letter_code
_entity_poly.pdbx_strand_id
1 'polypeptide(L)'
;ELGAPRLTTVEIDSLQRITDDQQAIGRDGSIYELIAKNQQFHFIIYRASGSDVLFQLIETLWLRFGPYMRLLSNHVAPLMRAGTMEPSGRHVAIIAALKDKDFARARDEVVADITATQMTLRAICPDVPEPKTVDFTGFGKAS
;
A
#
# COMPACT_ATOMS: atom_id res chain seq x y z
N GLU A 1 -0.26 12.09 4.87
CA GLU A 1 -0.53 13.46 5.33
C GLU A 1 0.75 14.29 5.46
N LEU A 2 1.59 14.14 6.50
CA LEU A 2 2.76 15.02 6.72
C LEU A 2 3.83 15.00 5.62
N GLY A 3 4.06 13.83 4.99
CA GLY A 3 4.99 13.71 3.87
C GLY A 3 4.40 14.07 2.50
N ALA A 4 3.08 14.04 2.35
CA ALA A 4 2.43 14.24 1.05
C ALA A 4 2.70 15.62 0.42
N PRO A 5 2.76 16.74 1.18
CA PRO A 5 3.19 18.03 0.65
C PRO A 5 4.60 18.06 0.04
N ARG A 6 5.45 17.07 0.32
CA ARG A 6 6.83 16.99 -0.20
C ARG A 6 6.92 16.27 -1.55
N LEU A 7 5.86 15.63 -2.00
CA LEU A 7 5.82 14.98 -3.31
C LEU A 7 5.90 16.04 -4.42
N THR A 8 6.87 15.85 -5.30
CA THR A 8 7.07 16.68 -6.50
C THR A 8 6.09 16.28 -7.60
N THR A 9 5.89 17.16 -8.57
CA THR A 9 5.11 16.84 -9.78
C THR A 9 5.65 15.61 -10.49
N VAL A 10 6.99 15.46 -10.56
CA VAL A 10 7.65 14.30 -11.19
C VAL A 10 7.32 12.99 -10.46
N GLU A 11 7.24 13.01 -9.14
CA GLU A 11 6.84 11.84 -8.35
C GLU A 11 5.36 11.52 -8.54
N ILE A 12 4.49 12.53 -8.57
CA ILE A 12 3.05 12.34 -8.86
C ILE A 12 2.83 11.76 -10.27
N ASP A 13 3.58 12.24 -11.27
CA ASP A 13 3.53 11.69 -12.64
C ASP A 13 4.06 10.25 -12.68
N SER A 14 5.02 9.92 -11.83
CA SER A 14 5.53 8.54 -11.70
C SER A 14 4.50 7.62 -11.04
N LEU A 15 3.77 8.11 -10.01
CA LEU A 15 2.63 7.38 -9.44
C LEU A 15 1.55 7.12 -10.47
N GLN A 16 1.25 8.11 -11.33
CA GLN A 16 0.29 7.96 -12.43
C GLN A 16 0.74 6.88 -13.41
N ARG A 17 1.98 6.91 -13.89
CA ARG A 17 2.51 5.88 -14.80
C ARG A 17 2.45 4.48 -14.20
N ILE A 18 2.81 4.35 -12.92
CA ILE A 18 2.70 3.05 -12.21
C ILE A 18 1.24 2.59 -12.16
N THR A 19 0.30 3.49 -11.90
CA THR A 19 -1.13 3.16 -11.86
C THR A 19 -1.64 2.72 -13.23
N ASP A 20 -1.24 3.41 -14.29
CA ASP A 20 -1.60 3.06 -15.67
C ASP A 20 -1.02 1.68 -16.05
N ASP A 21 0.24 1.41 -15.67
CA ASP A 21 0.87 0.09 -15.84
C ASP A 21 0.09 -1.00 -15.10
N GLN A 22 -0.33 -0.76 -13.85
CA GLN A 22 -1.12 -1.73 -13.08
C GLN A 22 -2.46 -2.05 -13.77
N GLN A 23 -3.14 -1.04 -14.30
CA GLN A 23 -4.39 -1.24 -15.04
C GLN A 23 -4.15 -2.01 -16.36
N ALA A 24 -3.02 -1.76 -17.01
CA ALA A 24 -2.61 -2.46 -18.23
C ALA A 24 -2.20 -3.93 -17.98
N ILE A 25 -1.76 -4.27 -16.75
CA ILE A 25 -1.39 -5.66 -16.39
C ILE A 25 -2.57 -6.63 -16.59
N GLY A 26 -3.82 -6.18 -16.67
CA GLY A 26 -4.92 -6.91 -17.30
C GLY A 26 -5.14 -8.34 -16.79
N ARG A 27 -5.89 -9.14 -17.56
CA ARG A 27 -6.20 -10.53 -17.18
C ARG A 27 -5.00 -11.47 -17.34
N ASP A 28 -4.15 -11.21 -18.33
CA ASP A 28 -3.07 -12.12 -18.74
C ASP A 28 -1.69 -11.73 -18.22
N GLY A 29 -1.58 -10.61 -17.49
CA GLY A 29 -0.31 -10.15 -16.96
C GLY A 29 0.17 -10.90 -15.72
N SER A 30 1.37 -10.53 -15.27
CA SER A 30 2.02 -11.18 -14.15
C SER A 30 1.54 -10.62 -12.81
N ILE A 31 0.99 -11.47 -11.95
CA ILE A 31 0.66 -11.09 -10.57
C ILE A 31 1.89 -10.59 -9.79
N TYR A 32 3.08 -11.10 -10.11
CA TYR A 32 4.32 -10.65 -9.47
C TYR A 32 4.71 -9.24 -9.92
N GLU A 33 4.43 -8.91 -11.19
CA GLU A 33 4.62 -7.55 -11.69
C GLU A 33 3.63 -6.59 -11.04
N LEU A 34 2.38 -7.00 -10.87
CA LEU A 34 1.37 -6.20 -10.18
C LEU A 34 1.79 -5.88 -8.73
N ILE A 35 2.30 -6.88 -8.00
CA ILE A 35 2.81 -6.71 -6.64
C ILE A 35 4.04 -5.80 -6.61
N ALA A 36 4.96 -5.94 -7.58
CA ALA A 36 6.13 -5.07 -7.68
C ALA A 36 5.72 -3.60 -7.95
N LYS A 37 4.73 -3.37 -8.81
CA LYS A 37 4.18 -2.03 -9.08
C LYS A 37 3.44 -1.47 -7.86
N ASN A 38 2.69 -2.29 -7.12
CA ASN A 38 2.09 -1.89 -5.85
C ASN A 38 3.14 -1.44 -4.83
N GLN A 39 4.23 -2.21 -4.67
CA GLN A 39 5.34 -1.82 -3.80
C GLN A 39 5.93 -0.46 -4.23
N GLN A 40 6.27 -0.32 -5.51
CA GLN A 40 6.87 0.91 -6.06
C GLN A 40 5.97 2.12 -5.78
N PHE A 41 4.66 1.99 -6.01
CA PHE A 41 3.69 3.04 -5.76
C PHE A 41 3.73 3.53 -4.30
N HIS A 42 3.58 2.62 -3.34
CA HIS A 42 3.56 3.00 -1.92
C HIS A 42 4.92 3.53 -1.44
N PHE A 43 6.04 2.96 -1.92
CA PHE A 43 7.36 3.37 -1.48
C PHE A 43 7.74 4.79 -1.94
N ILE A 44 7.25 5.25 -3.10
CA ILE A 44 7.37 6.66 -3.50
C ILE A 44 6.69 7.56 -2.46
N ILE A 45 5.48 7.21 -2.02
CA ILE A 45 4.72 7.97 -1.02
C ILE A 45 5.43 7.95 0.33
N TYR A 46 5.93 6.79 0.77
CA TYR A 46 6.61 6.67 2.07
C TYR A 46 7.92 7.44 2.13
N ARG A 47 8.67 7.49 1.02
CA ARG A 47 9.90 8.27 0.92
C ARG A 47 9.67 9.76 1.10
N ALA A 48 8.51 10.26 0.68
CA ALA A 48 8.11 11.65 0.88
C ALA A 48 7.92 12.03 2.36
N SER A 49 7.90 11.07 3.30
CA SER A 49 7.95 11.38 4.75
C SER A 49 9.21 12.14 5.17
N GLY A 50 10.32 11.98 4.43
CA GLY A 50 11.61 12.56 4.77
C GLY A 50 12.24 12.01 6.06
N SER A 51 11.76 10.87 6.56
CA SER A 51 12.31 10.18 7.73
C SER A 51 12.94 8.85 7.31
N ASP A 52 14.27 8.79 7.35
CA ASP A 52 15.01 7.55 7.02
C ASP A 52 14.64 6.41 7.97
N VAL A 53 14.40 6.70 9.25
CA VAL A 53 13.98 5.72 10.25
C VAL A 53 12.62 5.12 9.89
N LEU A 54 11.63 5.96 9.58
CA LEU A 54 10.29 5.48 9.20
C LEU A 54 10.35 4.64 7.92
N PHE A 55 11.11 5.09 6.93
CA PHE A 55 11.27 4.38 5.67
C PHE A 55 11.90 2.99 5.87
N GLN A 56 12.99 2.89 6.64
CA GLN A 56 13.64 1.61 6.96
C GLN A 56 12.72 0.65 7.74
N LEU A 57 11.90 1.17 8.65
CA LEU A 57 10.91 0.36 9.38
C LEU A 57 9.87 -0.22 8.41
N ILE A 58 9.33 0.59 7.50
CA ILE A 58 8.35 0.14 6.51
C ILE A 58 8.98 -0.90 5.56
N GLU A 59 10.21 -0.68 5.10
CA GLU A 59 10.94 -1.64 4.27
C GLU A 59 11.14 -2.98 4.98
N THR A 60 11.52 -2.94 6.26
CA THR A 60 11.68 -4.15 7.09
C THR A 60 10.34 -4.90 7.24
N LEU A 61 9.25 -4.17 7.47
CA LEU A 61 7.91 -4.76 7.58
C LEU A 61 7.49 -5.41 6.26
N TRP A 62 7.73 -4.75 5.12
CA TRP A 62 7.45 -5.30 3.81
C TRP A 62 8.20 -6.62 3.56
N LEU A 63 9.50 -6.68 3.85
CA LEU A 63 10.30 -7.90 3.69
C LEU A 63 9.78 -9.05 4.57
N ARG A 64 9.43 -8.76 5.82
CA ARG A 64 8.83 -9.76 6.73
C ARG A 64 7.46 -10.22 6.27
N PHE A 65 6.74 -9.39 5.52
CA PHE A 65 5.43 -9.71 4.97
C PHE A 65 5.50 -10.58 3.69
N GLY A 66 6.70 -10.81 3.14
CA GLY A 66 6.92 -11.61 1.93
C GLY A 66 6.20 -12.98 1.87
N PRO A 67 6.21 -13.80 2.94
CA PRO A 67 5.46 -15.07 2.95
C PRO A 67 3.95 -14.88 2.75
N TYR A 68 3.37 -13.82 3.31
CA TYR A 68 1.95 -13.49 3.15
C TYR A 68 1.64 -12.95 1.76
N MET A 69 2.57 -12.20 1.15
CA MET A 69 2.43 -11.77 -0.26
C MET A 69 2.33 -12.96 -1.21
N ARG A 70 3.04 -14.06 -0.94
CA ARG A 70 2.91 -15.30 -1.73
C ARG A 70 1.54 -15.97 -1.55
N LEU A 71 0.95 -15.89 -0.36
CA LEU A 71 -0.40 -16.40 -0.14
C LEU A 71 -1.45 -15.53 -0.84
N LEU A 72 -1.31 -14.20 -0.72
CA LEU A 72 -2.16 -13.23 -1.41
C LEU A 72 -2.08 -13.40 -2.93
N SER A 73 -0.88 -13.55 -3.51
CA SER A 73 -0.75 -13.70 -4.97
C SER A 73 -1.50 -14.93 -5.50
N ASN A 74 -1.47 -16.05 -4.79
CA ASN A 74 -2.20 -17.25 -5.15
C ASN A 74 -3.73 -17.06 -5.11
N HIS A 75 -4.22 -16.25 -4.16
CA HIS A 75 -5.64 -15.96 -4.02
C HIS A 75 -6.14 -14.89 -5.01
N VAL A 76 -5.30 -13.89 -5.29
CA VAL A 76 -5.64 -12.72 -6.11
C VAL A 76 -5.49 -13.01 -7.61
N ALA A 77 -4.52 -13.83 -8.01
CA ALA A 77 -4.27 -14.11 -9.43
C ALA A 77 -5.49 -14.69 -10.18
N PRO A 78 -6.31 -15.59 -9.62
CA PRO A 78 -7.57 -16.02 -10.25
C PRO A 78 -8.58 -14.87 -10.43
N LEU A 79 -8.71 -13.97 -9.46
CA LEU A 79 -9.62 -12.83 -9.53
C LEU A 79 -9.20 -11.83 -10.60
N MET A 80 -7.89 -11.61 -10.73
CA MET A 80 -7.26 -10.82 -11.79
C MET A 80 -7.55 -11.42 -13.17
N ARG A 81 -7.31 -12.73 -13.35
CA ARG A 81 -7.62 -13.45 -14.60
C ARG A 81 -9.09 -13.42 -14.98
N ALA A 82 -9.98 -13.48 -13.98
CA ALA A 82 -11.42 -13.34 -14.19
C ALA A 82 -11.85 -11.90 -14.53
N GLY A 83 -10.97 -10.91 -14.33
CA GLY A 83 -11.30 -9.49 -14.46
C GLY A 83 -12.32 -9.01 -13.44
N THR A 84 -12.30 -9.61 -12.25
CA THR A 84 -13.26 -9.33 -11.15
C THR A 84 -12.65 -8.46 -10.05
N MET A 85 -11.40 -8.03 -10.22
CA MET A 85 -10.72 -7.09 -9.33
C MET A 85 -10.20 -5.90 -10.13
N GLU A 86 -10.13 -4.75 -9.48
CA GLU A 86 -9.43 -3.56 -10.00
C GLU A 86 -7.93 -3.68 -9.66
N PRO A 87 -7.02 -3.85 -10.64
CA PRO A 87 -5.60 -4.07 -10.38
C PRO A 87 -4.92 -2.93 -9.62
N SER A 88 -5.37 -1.70 -9.86
CA SER A 88 -4.82 -0.50 -9.21
C SER A 88 -5.41 -0.21 -7.83
N GLY A 89 -6.40 -0.98 -7.37
CA GLY A 89 -7.04 -0.77 -6.08
C GLY A 89 -7.52 0.68 -5.90
N ARG A 90 -7.02 1.37 -4.88
CA ARG A 90 -7.34 2.79 -4.61
C ARG A 90 -6.32 3.80 -5.13
N HIS A 91 -5.33 3.36 -5.91
CA HIS A 91 -4.22 4.22 -6.35
C HIS A 91 -4.68 5.45 -7.12
N VAL A 92 -5.71 5.32 -7.98
CA VAL A 92 -6.32 6.45 -8.69
C VAL A 92 -6.90 7.49 -7.73
N ALA A 93 -7.58 7.05 -6.67
CA ALA A 93 -8.16 7.94 -5.65
C ALA A 93 -7.07 8.65 -4.82
N ILE A 94 -5.98 7.94 -4.51
CA ILE A 94 -4.80 8.50 -3.85
C ILE A 94 -4.18 9.60 -4.71
N ILE A 95 -3.94 9.34 -6.00
CA ILE A 95 -3.38 10.34 -6.93
C ILE A 95 -4.30 11.55 -7.06
N ALA A 96 -5.61 11.35 -7.18
CA ALA A 96 -6.57 12.44 -7.24
C ALA A 96 -6.46 13.32 -5.98
N ALA A 97 -6.39 12.70 -4.79
CA ALA A 97 -6.22 13.43 -3.52
C ALA A 97 -4.91 14.23 -3.48
N LEU A 98 -3.82 13.66 -3.96
CA LEU A 98 -2.52 14.34 -4.05
C LEU A 98 -2.56 15.54 -5.02
N LYS A 99 -3.21 15.39 -6.18
CA LYS A 99 -3.38 16.46 -7.17
C LYS A 99 -4.24 17.60 -6.64
N ASP A 100 -5.28 17.28 -5.89
CA ASP A 100 -6.16 18.25 -5.21
C ASP A 100 -5.51 18.88 -3.98
N LYS A 101 -4.31 18.42 -3.58
CA LYS A 101 -3.63 18.79 -2.33
C LYS A 101 -4.45 18.50 -1.06
N ASP A 102 -5.39 17.56 -1.16
CA ASP A 102 -6.17 17.05 -0.04
C ASP A 102 -5.39 15.92 0.65
N PHE A 103 -4.42 16.31 1.48
CA PHE A 103 -3.49 15.36 2.10
C PHE A 103 -4.11 14.50 3.21
N ALA A 104 -5.24 14.92 3.75
CA ALA A 104 -6.05 14.13 4.67
C ALA A 104 -6.78 13.02 3.90
N ARG A 105 -7.44 13.35 2.78
CA ARG A 105 -8.01 12.34 1.88
C ARG A 105 -6.96 11.39 1.33
N ALA A 106 -5.77 11.88 0.97
CA ALA A 106 -4.68 11.03 0.51
C ALA A 106 -4.24 10.02 1.58
N ARG A 107 -4.20 10.44 2.87
CA ARG A 107 -3.95 9.53 3.99
C ARG A 107 -5.05 8.47 4.08
N ASP A 108 -6.31 8.89 4.04
CA ASP A 108 -7.45 7.99 4.22
C ASP A 108 -7.54 6.95 3.10
N GLU A 109 -7.26 7.34 1.86
CA GLU A 109 -7.23 6.39 0.73
C GLU A 109 -6.05 5.41 0.83
N VAL A 110 -4.86 5.85 1.28
CA VAL A 110 -3.73 4.94 1.54
C VAL A 110 -4.08 3.94 2.65
N VAL A 111 -4.70 4.40 3.73
CA VAL A 111 -5.14 3.52 4.83
C VAL A 111 -6.16 2.51 4.32
N ALA A 112 -7.17 2.97 3.58
CA ALA A 112 -8.22 2.11 3.03
C ALA A 112 -7.66 1.06 2.06
N ASP A 113 -6.63 1.40 1.28
CA ASP A 113 -5.96 0.47 0.36
C ASP A 113 -5.24 -0.67 1.12
N ILE A 114 -4.46 -0.32 2.14
CA ILE A 114 -3.78 -1.29 3.01
C ILE A 114 -4.80 -2.15 3.76
N THR A 115 -5.88 -1.54 4.29
CA THR A 115 -6.94 -2.26 5.00
C THR A 115 -7.66 -3.25 4.09
N ALA A 116 -7.92 -2.92 2.82
CA ALA A 116 -8.53 -3.86 1.87
C ALA A 116 -7.66 -5.11 1.66
N THR A 117 -6.34 -4.93 1.55
CA THR A 117 -5.38 -6.05 1.47
C THR A 117 -5.38 -6.87 2.78
N GLN A 118 -5.42 -6.20 3.93
CA GLN A 118 -5.50 -6.86 5.24
C GLN A 118 -6.77 -7.71 5.39
N MET A 119 -7.92 -7.20 4.93
CA MET A 119 -9.20 -7.94 4.96
C MET A 119 -9.14 -9.19 4.09
N THR A 120 -8.55 -9.08 2.89
CA THR A 120 -8.32 -10.24 2.01
C THR A 120 -7.43 -11.27 2.71
N LEU A 121 -6.34 -10.84 3.35
CA LEU A 121 -5.44 -11.76 4.04
C LEU A 121 -6.12 -12.45 5.24
N ARG A 122 -6.93 -11.73 6.03
CA ARG A 122 -7.67 -12.32 7.15
C ARG A 122 -8.63 -13.42 6.70
N ALA A 123 -9.27 -13.27 5.54
CA ALA A 123 -10.13 -14.30 4.98
C ALA A 123 -9.35 -15.59 4.60
N ILE A 124 -8.06 -15.46 4.27
CA ILE A 124 -7.17 -16.58 3.91
C ILE A 124 -6.49 -17.17 5.15
N CYS A 125 -6.28 -16.37 6.20
CA CYS A 125 -5.60 -16.73 7.44
C CYS A 125 -6.52 -16.50 8.66
N PRO A 126 -7.53 -17.37 8.90
CA PRO A 126 -8.56 -17.14 9.92
C PRO A 126 -8.03 -17.21 11.36
N ASP A 127 -6.89 -17.87 11.59
CA ASP A 127 -6.32 -18.07 12.93
C ASP A 127 -5.41 -16.92 13.40
N VAL A 128 -5.38 -15.79 12.68
CA VAL A 128 -4.60 -14.61 13.11
C VAL A 128 -5.32 -13.95 14.29
N PRO A 129 -4.71 -13.88 15.49
CA PRO A 129 -5.33 -13.24 16.65
C PRO A 129 -5.61 -11.76 16.37
N GLU A 130 -6.65 -11.21 16.99
CA GLU A 130 -6.92 -9.77 16.94
C GLU A 130 -5.67 -8.97 17.37
N PRO A 131 -5.37 -7.82 16.73
CA PRO A 131 -4.28 -6.95 17.12
C PRO A 131 -4.43 -6.60 18.60
N LYS A 132 -3.40 -6.91 19.39
CA LYS A 132 -3.34 -6.43 20.76
C LYS A 132 -3.22 -4.92 20.71
N THR A 133 -4.13 -4.20 21.37
CA THR A 133 -3.98 -2.78 21.63
C THR A 133 -2.70 -2.57 22.42
N VAL A 134 -1.74 -1.86 21.84
CA VAL A 134 -0.51 -1.47 22.53
C VAL A 134 -0.81 -0.20 23.32
N ASP A 135 -0.72 -0.30 24.64
CA ASP A 135 -0.83 0.85 25.53
C ASP A 135 0.49 1.62 25.57
N PHE A 136 0.49 2.82 24.99
CA PHE A 136 1.66 3.70 24.98
C PHE A 136 1.70 4.66 26.18
N THR A 137 0.75 4.61 27.12
CA THR A 137 0.69 5.52 28.28
C THR A 137 1.89 5.41 29.24
N GLY A 138 2.66 4.32 29.14
CA GLY A 138 3.91 4.12 29.88
C GLY A 138 5.19 4.52 29.13
N PHE A 139 5.11 4.85 27.83
CA PHE A 139 6.29 5.18 27.03
C PHE A 139 6.77 6.60 27.35
N GLY A 140 7.97 6.72 27.94
CA GLY A 140 8.60 8.03 28.22
C GLY A 140 8.37 8.62 29.61
N LYS A 141 7.76 7.89 30.56
CA LYS A 141 7.82 8.29 31.98
C LYS A 141 9.23 8.00 32.50
N ALA A 142 10.04 9.05 32.65
CA ALA A 142 11.30 8.98 33.38
C ALA A 142 11.01 8.56 34.82
N SER A 143 11.69 7.51 35.29
CA SER A 143 11.79 7.11 36.70
C SER A 143 12.52 8.15 37.53
#